data_AF-V2QEN6-F1
#
_entry.id   AF-V2QEN6-F1
#
_cell.length_a   1.000
_cell.length_b   1.000
_cell.length_c   1.000
_cell.angle_alpha   90.00
_cell.angle_beta   90.00
_cell.angle_gamma   90.00
#
_symmetry.space_group_name_H-M   'P 1'
#
loop_
_entity.id
_entity.type
_entity.pdbx_description
1 polymer ?
#
loop_
_entity_poly.entity_id
_entity_poly.type
_entity_poly.pdbx_seq_one_letter_code
_entity_poly.pdbx_strand_id
1 'polypeptide(L)'
;MVTFDEIIIKQTVDKLLKGEDYRSIVVSKINADFLQFAIDFFKDIIKAKCDSTDISLNWYKQNFINNDLISTDNIAIYAGINKKTIHNIKGSATKEVVLDFASENFEYLSLMIKELEDEAFSGLDVVIKLSYNGVSVELSLSESLIVINALATKKIAIRGGAWSSIGKKCEKPLMLKLCELCGVPMENINSDIFKKNTLFDREVDFKIKSNSGVWNRCEVKLMGKGNPESADAIFARESKIFIADTLSKMNKEQAEQWNCEWLELKNNSTDVILKNFKKILSKLDIPYK
;
A
#
# COMPACT_ATOMS: atom_id res chain seq x y z
N MET A 1 -16.23 -9.87 13.71
CA MET A 1 -14.96 -9.47 14.37
C MET A 1 -14.32 -8.46 13.44
N VAL A 2 -14.05 -7.23 13.90
CA VAL A 2 -13.50 -6.17 13.04
C VAL A 2 -12.03 -6.46 12.80
N THR A 3 -11.58 -6.45 11.55
CA THR A 3 -10.17 -6.70 11.21
C THR A 3 -9.31 -5.47 11.54
N PHE A 4 -8.01 -5.66 11.76
CA PHE A 4 -7.09 -4.54 11.98
C PHE A 4 -7.11 -3.55 10.79
N ASP A 5 -7.23 -4.06 9.56
CA ASP A 5 -7.40 -3.25 8.37
C ASP A 5 -8.68 -2.40 8.42
N GLU A 6 -9.82 -2.95 8.83
CA GLU A 6 -11.08 -2.19 8.97
C GLU A 6 -10.97 -1.07 10.01
N ILE A 7 -10.25 -1.30 11.12
CA ILE A 7 -10.00 -0.27 12.13
C ILE A 7 -9.18 0.88 11.53
N ILE A 8 -8.11 0.56 10.80
CA ILE A 8 -7.24 1.54 10.15
C ILE A 8 -8.03 2.39 9.15
N ILE A 9 -8.85 1.75 8.29
CA ILE A 9 -9.67 2.46 7.30
C ILE A 9 -10.67 3.39 7.99
N LYS A 10 -11.36 2.91 9.03
CA LYS A 10 -12.30 3.73 9.79
C LYS A 10 -11.61 4.96 10.41
N GLN A 11 -10.48 4.76 11.09
CA GLN A 11 -9.72 5.85 11.70
C GLN A 11 -9.21 6.85 10.65
N THR A 12 -8.78 6.38 9.47
CA THR A 12 -8.38 7.24 8.36
C THR A 12 -9.55 8.09 7.87
N VAL A 13 -10.72 7.49 7.63
CA VAL A 13 -11.94 8.22 7.24
C VAL A 13 -12.35 9.24 8.30
N ASP A 14 -12.34 8.87 9.58
CA ASP A 14 -12.68 9.76 10.69
C ASP A 14 -11.74 10.97 10.73
N LYS A 15 -10.43 10.78 10.50
CA LYS A 15 -9.48 11.90 10.41
C LYS A 15 -9.73 12.78 9.20
N LEU A 16 -9.96 12.18 8.03
CA LEU A 16 -10.25 12.91 6.80
C LEU A 16 -11.49 13.80 6.94
N LEU A 17 -12.56 13.30 7.53
CA LEU A 17 -13.79 14.06 7.77
C LEU A 17 -13.65 15.18 8.81
N LYS A 18 -12.60 15.15 9.63
CA LYS A 18 -12.22 16.22 10.57
C LYS A 18 -11.17 17.17 9.98
N GLY A 19 -10.76 16.95 8.72
CA GLY A 19 -9.67 17.69 8.08
C GLY A 19 -8.29 17.46 8.68
N GLU A 20 -8.12 16.38 9.46
CA GLU A 20 -6.88 16.03 10.13
C GLU A 20 -5.94 15.22 9.22
N ASP A 21 -4.64 15.23 9.55
CA ASP A 21 -3.66 14.41 8.84
C ASP A 21 -3.74 12.94 9.26
N TYR A 22 -4.06 12.06 8.29
CA TYR A 22 -4.16 10.61 8.48
C TYR A 22 -2.83 9.86 8.33
N ARG A 23 -1.75 10.54 7.88
CA ARG A 23 -0.48 9.89 7.51
C ARG A 23 0.18 9.14 8.67
N SER A 24 -0.01 9.59 9.91
CA SER A 24 0.49 8.88 11.10
C SER A 24 -0.12 7.48 11.24
N ILE A 25 -1.41 7.32 10.92
CA ILE A 25 -2.09 6.01 10.93
C ILE A 25 -1.44 5.06 9.91
N VAL A 26 -1.17 5.56 8.71
CA VAL A 26 -0.51 4.78 7.64
C VAL A 26 0.90 4.36 8.06
N VAL A 27 1.68 5.27 8.64
CA VAL A 27 3.03 4.96 9.15
C VAL A 27 2.96 3.90 10.25
N SER A 28 2.01 4.01 11.18
CA SER A 28 1.79 3.01 12.22
C SER A 28 1.45 1.63 11.63
N LYS A 29 0.59 1.57 10.60
CA LYS A 29 0.28 0.32 9.89
C LYS A 29 1.52 -0.30 9.24
N ILE A 30 2.30 0.50 8.52
CA ILE A 30 3.57 0.08 7.89
C ILE A 30 4.56 -0.46 8.93
N ASN A 31 4.61 0.13 10.12
CA ASN A 31 5.47 -0.33 11.21
C ASN A 31 4.96 -1.63 11.81
N ALA A 32 3.66 -1.75 12.10
CA ALA A 32 3.06 -2.97 12.62
C ALA A 32 3.25 -4.16 11.67
N ASP A 33 2.95 -3.99 10.38
CA ASP A 33 3.10 -5.05 9.37
C ASP A 33 4.54 -5.51 9.22
N PHE A 34 5.49 -4.58 9.28
CA PHE A 34 6.91 -4.90 9.22
C PHE A 34 7.39 -5.66 10.46
N LEU A 35 7.01 -5.20 11.66
CA LEU A 35 7.42 -5.86 12.90
C LEU A 35 6.83 -7.27 13.01
N GLN A 36 5.57 -7.45 12.59
CA GLN A 36 4.96 -8.77 12.52
C GLN A 36 5.72 -9.68 11.56
N PHE A 37 6.03 -9.20 10.35
CA PHE A 37 6.87 -9.95 9.40
C PHE A 37 8.23 -10.30 9.99
N ALA A 38 8.90 -9.36 10.67
CA ALA A 38 10.23 -9.61 11.24
C ALA A 38 10.17 -10.75 12.29
N ILE A 39 9.18 -10.73 13.17
CA ILE A 39 8.98 -11.80 14.16
C ILE A 39 8.72 -13.15 13.49
N ASP A 40 7.86 -13.19 12.48
CA ASP A 40 7.54 -14.45 11.79
C ASP A 40 8.76 -14.97 11.02
N PHE A 41 9.48 -14.09 10.33
CA PHE A 41 10.71 -14.45 9.62
C PHE A 41 11.81 -14.95 10.56
N PHE A 42 11.99 -14.34 11.74
CA PHE A 42 12.95 -14.84 12.72
C PHE A 42 12.57 -16.23 13.25
N LYS A 43 11.28 -16.54 13.44
CA LYS A 43 10.84 -17.89 13.80
C LYS A 43 11.17 -18.90 12.70
N ASP A 44 10.95 -18.52 11.44
CA ASP A 44 11.29 -19.37 10.29
C ASP A 44 12.80 -19.61 10.21
N ILE A 45 13.63 -18.59 10.49
CA ILE A 45 15.10 -18.71 10.54
C ILE A 45 15.53 -19.68 11.64
N ILE A 46 14.99 -19.57 12.86
CA ILE A 46 15.32 -20.48 13.95
C ILE A 46 15.04 -21.92 13.53
N LYS A 47 13.85 -22.17 12.97
CA LYS A 47 13.46 -23.50 12.50
C LYS A 47 14.42 -24.02 11.43
N ALA A 48 14.67 -23.23 10.39
CA ALA A 48 15.55 -23.61 9.29
C ALA A 48 17.00 -23.85 9.73
N LYS A 49 17.52 -23.06 10.68
CA LYS A 49 18.90 -23.18 11.17
C LYS A 49 19.06 -24.35 12.13
N CYS A 50 18.05 -24.68 12.95
CA CYS A 50 18.09 -25.86 13.82
C CYS A 50 18.05 -27.17 13.05
N ASP A 51 17.35 -27.20 11.91
CA ASP A 51 17.26 -28.36 11.04
C ASP A 51 18.51 -28.53 10.14
N SER A 52 19.44 -27.58 10.18
CA SER A 52 20.63 -27.54 9.32
C SER A 52 21.92 -27.78 10.09
N THR A 53 22.79 -28.62 9.56
CA THR A 53 24.20 -28.74 10.00
C THR A 53 25.14 -27.88 9.15
N ASP A 54 24.62 -27.12 8.19
CA ASP A 54 25.40 -26.30 7.26
C ASP A 54 25.75 -24.94 7.87
N ILE A 55 27.02 -24.57 7.73
CA ILE A 55 27.64 -23.34 8.23
C ILE A 55 27.69 -22.27 7.11
N SER A 56 27.39 -22.63 5.87
CA SER A 56 27.33 -21.74 4.70
C SER A 56 25.93 -21.18 4.45
N LEU A 57 25.81 -20.19 3.56
CA LEU A 57 24.52 -19.61 3.16
C LEU A 57 23.59 -20.57 2.37
N ASN A 58 24.04 -21.79 2.06
CA ASN A 58 23.24 -22.76 1.32
C ASN A 58 21.95 -23.15 2.05
N TRP A 59 21.97 -23.27 3.39
CA TRP A 59 20.75 -23.57 4.14
C TRP A 59 19.69 -22.48 3.94
N TYR A 60 20.11 -21.21 3.88
CA TYR A 60 19.21 -20.10 3.64
C TYR A 60 18.63 -20.19 2.23
N LYS A 61 19.48 -20.44 1.22
CA LYS A 61 19.04 -20.60 -0.17
C LYS A 61 18.00 -21.71 -0.32
N GLN A 62 18.23 -22.88 0.28
CA GLN A 62 17.31 -24.00 0.19
C GLN A 62 15.98 -23.73 0.91
N ASN A 63 16.03 -23.11 2.09
CA ASN A 63 14.83 -22.90 2.90
C ASN A 63 13.98 -21.72 2.41
N PHE A 64 14.60 -20.65 1.90
CA PHE A 64 13.92 -19.39 1.61
C PHE A 64 13.82 -19.02 0.14
N ILE A 65 14.71 -19.53 -0.72
CA ILE A 65 14.74 -19.20 -2.16
C ILE A 65 14.19 -20.35 -3.00
N ASN A 66 14.77 -21.55 -2.84
CA ASN A 66 14.41 -22.74 -3.63
C ASN A 66 13.22 -23.52 -3.04
N ASN A 67 12.42 -22.88 -2.18
CA ASN A 67 11.32 -23.52 -1.49
C ASN A 67 9.99 -23.20 -2.17
N ASP A 68 9.44 -24.21 -2.86
CA ASP A 68 8.19 -24.09 -3.61
C ASP A 68 6.95 -23.78 -2.77
N LEU A 69 7.02 -23.95 -1.44
CA LEU A 69 5.94 -23.64 -0.50
C LEU A 69 5.87 -22.15 -0.18
N ILE A 70 6.92 -21.38 -0.49
CA ILE A 70 6.99 -19.94 -0.21
C ILE A 70 6.36 -19.18 -1.38
N SER A 71 5.61 -18.12 -1.05
CA SER A 71 5.07 -17.24 -2.08
C SER A 71 6.17 -16.53 -2.86
N THR A 72 5.97 -16.31 -4.15
CA THR A 72 6.93 -15.59 -5.01
C THR A 72 7.26 -14.19 -4.49
N ASP A 73 6.31 -13.54 -3.80
CA ASP A 73 6.56 -12.27 -3.12
C ASP A 73 7.63 -12.41 -2.04
N ASN A 74 7.50 -13.41 -1.16
CA ASN A 74 8.46 -13.64 -0.08
C ASN A 74 9.81 -14.15 -0.61
N ILE A 75 9.83 -15.03 -1.62
CA ILE A 75 11.07 -15.48 -2.28
C ILE A 75 11.88 -14.28 -2.77
N ALA A 76 11.23 -13.35 -3.48
CA ALA A 76 11.90 -12.13 -3.92
C ALA A 76 12.45 -11.32 -2.74
N ILE A 77 11.66 -11.13 -1.68
CA ILE A 77 12.08 -10.41 -0.47
C ILE A 77 13.31 -11.06 0.16
N TYR A 78 13.32 -12.39 0.32
CA TYR A 78 14.42 -13.13 0.91
C TYR A 78 15.69 -13.08 0.07
N ALA A 79 15.55 -12.90 -1.25
CA ALA A 79 16.66 -12.65 -2.17
C ALA A 79 17.11 -11.18 -2.20
N GLY A 80 16.51 -10.28 -1.43
CA GLY A 80 16.89 -8.86 -1.39
C GLY A 80 16.29 -8.01 -2.51
N ILE A 81 15.18 -8.45 -3.13
CA ILE A 81 14.52 -7.70 -4.20
C ILE A 81 12.98 -7.67 -4.06
N ASN A 82 12.34 -6.63 -4.57
CA ASN A 82 10.88 -6.57 -4.67
C ASN A 82 10.41 -7.25 -5.97
N LYS A 83 9.39 -8.12 -5.90
CA LYS A 83 8.74 -8.73 -7.08
C LYS A 83 8.28 -7.70 -8.12
N LYS A 84 7.84 -6.51 -7.71
CA LYS A 84 7.51 -5.42 -8.65
C LYS A 84 8.74 -4.97 -9.46
N THR A 85 9.91 -4.96 -8.84
CA THR A 85 11.18 -4.67 -9.53
C THR A 85 11.52 -5.77 -10.53
N ILE A 86 11.35 -7.04 -10.16
CA ILE A 86 11.50 -8.18 -11.10
C ILE A 86 10.57 -8.00 -12.30
N HIS A 87 9.28 -7.71 -12.06
CA HIS A 87 8.32 -7.46 -13.13
C HIS A 87 8.76 -6.33 -14.06
N ASN A 88 9.23 -5.21 -13.50
CA ASN A 88 9.68 -4.07 -14.29
C ASN A 88 10.94 -4.37 -15.12
N ILE A 89 11.85 -5.22 -14.61
CA ILE A 89 13.10 -5.59 -15.30
C ILE A 89 12.84 -6.64 -16.38
N LYS A 90 12.04 -7.67 -16.07
CA LYS A 90 11.84 -8.85 -16.93
C LYS A 90 10.57 -8.79 -17.78
N GLY A 91 9.69 -7.82 -17.52
CA GLY A 91 8.35 -7.75 -18.14
C GLY A 91 7.39 -8.83 -17.66
N SER A 92 7.78 -9.67 -16.70
CA SER A 92 7.01 -10.79 -16.19
C SER A 92 7.33 -11.04 -14.72
N ALA A 93 6.38 -11.63 -14.00
CA ALA A 93 6.54 -12.07 -12.62
C ALA A 93 5.89 -13.44 -12.39
N THR A 94 5.98 -14.33 -13.40
CA THR A 94 5.60 -15.75 -13.24
C THR A 94 6.48 -16.41 -12.19
N LYS A 95 6.07 -17.59 -11.71
CA LYS A 95 6.80 -18.32 -10.68
C LYS A 95 8.23 -18.63 -11.13
N GLU A 96 8.42 -19.13 -12.36
CA GLU A 96 9.77 -19.44 -12.87
C GLU A 96 10.64 -18.18 -12.94
N VAL A 97 10.12 -17.09 -13.55
CA VAL A 97 10.87 -15.83 -13.69
C VAL A 97 11.30 -15.26 -12.35
N VAL A 98 10.44 -15.34 -11.33
CA VAL A 98 10.78 -14.88 -9.98
C VAL A 98 11.83 -15.77 -9.34
N LEU A 99 11.69 -17.10 -9.43
CA LEU A 99 12.66 -18.04 -8.87
C LEU A 99 14.04 -17.87 -9.47
N ASP A 100 14.12 -17.81 -10.81
CA ASP A 100 15.38 -17.67 -11.54
C ASP A 100 16.08 -16.36 -11.13
N PHE A 101 15.35 -15.24 -11.19
CA PHE A 101 15.93 -13.93 -10.87
C PHE A 101 16.25 -13.76 -9.38
N ALA A 102 15.44 -14.33 -8.49
CA ALA A 102 15.72 -14.32 -7.05
C ALA A 102 16.97 -15.15 -6.72
N SER A 103 17.14 -16.30 -7.35
CA SER A 103 18.34 -17.14 -7.20
C SER A 103 19.58 -16.40 -7.72
N GLU A 104 19.54 -15.79 -8.91
CA GLU A 104 20.62 -14.96 -9.46
C GLU A 104 20.99 -13.80 -8.52
N ASN A 105 19.99 -13.05 -8.04
CA ASN A 105 20.22 -11.91 -7.16
C ASN A 105 20.78 -12.32 -5.79
N PHE A 106 20.35 -13.48 -5.27
CA PHE A 106 20.88 -14.03 -4.02
C PHE A 106 22.36 -14.42 -4.13
N GLU A 107 22.77 -15.04 -5.24
CA GLU A 107 24.18 -15.37 -5.48
C GLU A 107 25.03 -14.10 -5.57
N TYR A 108 24.56 -13.10 -6.33
CA TYR A 108 25.22 -11.81 -6.43
C TYR A 108 25.37 -11.12 -5.07
N LEU A 109 24.29 -11.10 -4.27
CA LEU A 109 24.30 -10.53 -2.93
C LEU A 109 25.26 -11.27 -1.99
N SER A 110 25.29 -12.60 -2.06
CA SER A 110 26.18 -13.43 -1.23
C SER A 110 27.65 -13.18 -1.56
N LEU A 111 27.98 -13.00 -2.85
CA LEU A 111 29.34 -12.63 -3.28
C LEU A 111 29.75 -11.26 -2.77
N MET A 112 28.89 -10.23 -2.93
CA MET A 112 29.18 -8.89 -2.41
C MET A 112 29.38 -8.88 -0.89
N ILE A 113 28.57 -9.64 -0.15
CA ILE A 113 28.72 -9.74 1.31
C ILE A 113 30.06 -10.38 1.66
N LYS A 114 30.46 -11.44 0.96
CA LYS A 114 31.74 -12.10 1.17
C LYS A 114 32.93 -11.17 0.87
N GLU A 115 32.86 -10.41 -0.23
CA GLU A 115 33.87 -9.39 -0.55
C GLU A 115 33.96 -8.32 0.55
N LEU A 116 32.81 -7.88 1.08
CA LEU A 116 32.78 -6.95 2.21
C LEU A 116 33.34 -7.56 3.50
N GLU A 117 33.16 -8.86 3.76
CA GLU A 117 33.81 -9.53 4.90
C GLU A 117 35.33 -9.57 4.74
N ASP A 118 35.81 -9.86 3.53
CA ASP A 118 37.24 -9.91 3.19
C ASP A 118 37.89 -8.51 3.24
N GLU A 119 37.14 -7.44 2.97
CA GLU A 119 37.58 -6.04 3.14
C GLU A 119 37.40 -5.53 4.58
N ALA A 120 36.39 -6.02 5.32
CA ALA A 120 36.05 -5.63 6.69
C ALA A 120 36.97 -6.26 7.75
N PHE A 121 38.19 -6.66 7.40
CA PHE A 121 39.30 -6.98 8.32
C PHE A 121 39.76 -5.79 9.20
N SER A 122 38.83 -4.89 9.57
CA SER A 122 38.96 -3.79 10.53
C SER A 122 38.09 -3.99 11.79
N GLY A 123 37.86 -5.24 12.20
CA GLY A 123 37.40 -5.59 13.55
C GLY A 123 35.92 -5.34 13.87
N LEU A 124 35.07 -5.09 12.86
CA LEU A 124 33.62 -5.01 13.04
C LEU A 124 32.96 -6.38 12.83
N ASP A 125 32.28 -6.87 13.85
CA ASP A 125 31.46 -8.09 13.79
C ASP A 125 29.98 -7.74 14.05
N VAL A 126 29.08 -8.34 13.27
CA VAL A 126 27.62 -8.12 13.35
C VAL A 126 26.94 -9.47 13.44
N VAL A 127 26.38 -9.76 14.62
CA VAL A 127 25.78 -11.06 14.93
C VAL A 127 24.33 -10.86 15.36
N ILE A 128 23.42 -11.59 14.71
CA ILE A 128 22.03 -11.72 15.15
C ILE A 128 21.89 -13.02 15.95
N LYS A 129 21.61 -12.86 17.25
CA LYS A 129 21.24 -13.97 18.13
C LYS A 129 19.74 -14.05 18.28
N LEU A 130 19.17 -15.21 17.96
CA LEU A 130 17.73 -15.47 18.05
C LEU A 130 17.46 -16.55 19.08
N SER A 131 16.48 -16.33 19.96
CA SER A 131 16.08 -17.31 20.97
C SER A 131 14.55 -17.44 21.01
N TYR A 132 14.04 -18.68 20.95
CA TYR A 132 12.62 -18.98 20.97
C TYR A 132 12.37 -20.38 21.53
N ASN A 133 11.42 -20.52 22.47
CA ASN A 133 11.03 -21.80 23.09
C ASN A 133 12.22 -22.66 23.60
N GLY A 134 13.20 -22.02 24.24
CA GLY A 134 14.38 -22.71 24.79
C GLY A 134 15.46 -23.08 23.78
N VAL A 135 15.25 -22.78 22.50
CA VAL A 135 16.22 -22.93 21.42
C VAL A 135 16.89 -21.58 21.16
N SER A 136 18.21 -21.58 20.94
CA SER A 136 18.95 -20.39 20.54
C SER A 136 19.83 -20.71 19.33
N VAL A 137 19.79 -19.82 18.34
CA VAL A 137 20.68 -19.85 17.18
C VAL A 137 21.43 -18.54 17.07
N GLU A 138 22.64 -18.61 16.55
CA GLU A 138 23.50 -17.47 16.30
C GLU A 138 23.84 -17.47 14.81
N LEU A 139 23.65 -16.32 14.16
CA LEU A 139 23.95 -16.15 12.75
C LEU A 139 25.35 -15.59 12.58
N SER A 140 26.10 -16.10 11.60
CA SER A 140 27.38 -15.51 11.19
C SER A 140 27.19 -14.08 10.67
N LEU A 141 28.30 -13.36 10.44
CA LEU A 141 28.27 -12.03 9.83
C LEU A 141 27.51 -12.04 8.48
N SER A 142 27.88 -12.94 7.56
CA SER A 142 27.20 -13.14 6.29
C SER A 142 25.70 -13.41 6.43
N GLU A 143 25.34 -14.33 7.32
CA GLU A 143 23.94 -14.69 7.56
C GLU A 143 23.15 -13.50 8.12
N SER A 144 23.75 -12.77 9.05
CA SER A 144 23.17 -11.58 9.66
C SER A 144 22.93 -10.49 8.61
N LEU A 145 23.91 -10.23 7.74
CA LEU A 145 23.79 -9.23 6.67
C LEU A 145 22.72 -9.60 5.64
N ILE A 146 22.61 -10.88 5.25
CA ILE A 146 21.52 -11.37 4.38
C ILE A 146 20.16 -11.14 5.04
N VAL A 147 20.00 -11.49 6.32
CA VAL A 147 18.73 -11.32 7.04
C VAL A 147 18.36 -9.84 7.17
N ILE A 148 19.33 -8.97 7.48
CA ILE A 148 19.14 -7.51 7.51
C ILE A 148 18.67 -7.00 6.14
N ASN A 149 19.28 -7.47 5.06
CA ASN A 149 18.91 -7.08 3.70
C ASN A 149 17.46 -7.50 3.36
N ALA A 150 17.06 -8.73 3.70
CA ALA A 150 15.69 -9.20 3.50
C ALA A 150 14.68 -8.36 4.31
N LEU A 151 14.98 -8.04 5.57
CA LEU A 151 14.15 -7.16 6.40
C LEU A 151 14.03 -5.75 5.79
N ALA A 152 15.14 -5.15 5.35
CA ALA A 152 15.14 -3.85 4.71
C ALA A 152 14.30 -3.86 3.41
N THR A 153 14.47 -4.90 2.60
CA THR A 153 13.71 -5.12 1.36
C THR A 153 12.21 -5.22 1.64
N LYS A 154 11.80 -5.98 2.67
CA LYS A 154 10.40 -6.05 3.08
C LYS A 154 9.87 -4.69 3.50
N LYS A 155 10.62 -3.94 4.31
CA LYS A 155 10.20 -2.61 4.78
C LYS A 155 9.92 -1.66 3.61
N ILE A 156 10.80 -1.66 2.62
CA ILE A 156 10.66 -0.86 1.39
C ILE A 156 9.42 -1.31 0.60
N ALA A 157 9.24 -2.63 0.42
CA ALA A 157 8.09 -3.19 -0.29
C ALA A 157 6.74 -2.81 0.36
N ILE A 158 6.63 -2.95 1.69
CA ILE A 158 5.43 -2.55 2.45
C ILE A 158 5.18 -1.05 2.27
N ARG A 159 6.20 -0.21 2.43
CA ARG A 159 6.06 1.25 2.29
C ARG A 159 5.60 1.64 0.88
N GLY A 160 6.12 0.98 -0.16
CA GLY A 160 5.77 1.26 -1.55
C GLY A 160 4.31 0.94 -1.90
N GLY A 161 3.71 -0.06 -1.24
CA GLY A 161 2.31 -0.47 -1.49
C GLY A 161 1.27 0.14 -0.54
N ALA A 162 1.65 0.44 0.71
CA ALA A 162 0.70 0.80 1.77
C ALA A 162 -0.10 2.08 1.49
N TRP A 163 0.54 3.13 1.00
CA TRP A 163 -0.12 4.42 0.70
C TRP A 163 -1.23 4.26 -0.34
N SER A 164 -0.94 3.55 -1.43
CA SER A 164 -1.91 3.29 -2.48
C SER A 164 -3.03 2.35 -2.00
N SER A 165 -2.68 1.29 -1.27
CA SER A 165 -3.67 0.33 -0.76
C SER A 165 -4.65 0.97 0.23
N ILE A 166 -4.15 1.75 1.21
CA ILE A 166 -4.99 2.43 2.19
C ILE A 166 -5.83 3.51 1.49
N GLY A 167 -5.22 4.31 0.60
CA GLY A 167 -5.94 5.30 -0.20
C GLY A 167 -7.12 4.68 -0.92
N LYS A 168 -6.88 3.59 -1.67
CA LYS A 168 -7.91 2.87 -2.42
C LYS A 168 -9.01 2.31 -1.53
N LYS A 169 -8.64 1.69 -0.40
CA LYS A 169 -9.59 1.14 0.57
C LYS A 169 -10.43 2.21 1.29
N CYS A 170 -9.97 3.46 1.34
CA CYS A 170 -10.70 4.58 1.96
C CYS A 170 -11.72 5.25 1.03
N GLU A 171 -11.57 5.14 -0.30
CA GLU A 171 -12.41 5.87 -1.27
C GLU A 171 -13.91 5.64 -1.03
N LYS A 172 -14.35 4.37 -1.04
CA LYS A 172 -15.75 4.00 -0.85
C LYS A 172 -16.27 4.31 0.56
N PRO A 173 -15.59 3.92 1.66
CA PRO A 173 -16.02 4.26 3.02
C PRO A 173 -16.17 5.77 3.27
N LEU A 174 -15.25 6.58 2.73
CA LEU A 174 -15.33 8.04 2.83
C LEU A 174 -16.57 8.59 2.11
N MET A 175 -16.80 8.16 0.86
CA MET A 175 -17.97 8.61 0.09
C MET A 175 -19.29 8.21 0.76
N LEU A 176 -19.40 6.97 1.24
CA LEU A 176 -20.57 6.51 1.97
C LEU A 176 -20.82 7.38 3.21
N LYS A 177 -19.77 7.71 3.97
CA LYS A 177 -19.92 8.51 5.19
C LYS A 177 -20.32 9.95 4.89
N LEU A 178 -19.77 10.57 3.85
CA LEU A 178 -20.19 11.91 3.39
C LEU A 178 -21.67 11.92 2.98
N CYS A 179 -22.10 10.92 2.21
CA CYS A 179 -23.48 10.77 1.77
C CYS A 179 -24.43 10.57 2.96
N GLU A 180 -24.06 9.69 3.91
CA GLU A 180 -24.81 9.44 5.14
C GLU A 180 -24.98 10.72 5.97
N LEU A 181 -23.88 11.45 6.21
CA LEU A 181 -23.89 12.68 7.01
C LEU A 181 -24.68 13.83 6.36
N CYS A 182 -24.80 13.83 5.03
CA CYS A 182 -25.63 14.79 4.30
C CYS A 182 -27.05 14.28 4.04
N GLY A 183 -27.38 13.04 4.40
CA GLY A 183 -28.70 12.46 4.18
C GLY A 183 -29.04 12.21 2.71
N VAL A 184 -28.04 11.85 1.89
CA VAL A 184 -28.29 11.39 0.51
C VAL A 184 -29.05 10.05 0.56
N PRO A 185 -30.18 9.90 -0.15
CA PRO A 185 -30.93 8.65 -0.18
C PRO A 185 -30.11 7.48 -0.74
N MET A 186 -30.29 6.28 -0.18
CA MET A 186 -29.52 5.10 -0.57
C MET A 186 -29.77 4.69 -2.02
N GLU A 187 -30.99 4.89 -2.52
CA GLU A 187 -31.37 4.65 -3.92
C GLU A 187 -30.63 5.57 -4.92
N ASN A 188 -30.06 6.67 -4.43
CA ASN A 188 -29.24 7.58 -5.21
C ASN A 188 -27.75 7.23 -5.14
N ILE A 189 -27.34 6.19 -4.42
CA ILE A 189 -25.93 5.81 -4.25
C ILE A 189 -25.67 4.49 -5.00
N ASN A 190 -24.67 4.49 -5.86
CA ASN A 190 -24.11 3.26 -6.41
C ASN A 190 -22.64 3.14 -6.00
N SER A 191 -22.33 2.05 -5.30
CA SER A 191 -20.98 1.72 -4.84
C SER A 191 -20.58 0.28 -5.21
N ASP A 192 -21.22 -0.28 -6.22
CA ASP A 192 -20.99 -1.66 -6.65
C ASP A 192 -19.61 -1.79 -7.28
N ILE A 193 -18.94 -2.90 -7.00
CA ILE A 193 -17.64 -3.21 -7.60
C ILE A 193 -17.88 -3.39 -9.10
N PHE A 194 -17.20 -2.58 -9.90
CA PHE A 194 -17.31 -2.61 -11.34
C PHE A 194 -16.98 -4.02 -11.88
N LYS A 195 -17.93 -4.62 -12.60
CA LYS A 195 -17.70 -5.86 -13.37
C LYS A 195 -17.48 -5.45 -14.83
N LYS A 196 -16.28 -5.73 -15.35
CA LYS A 196 -15.87 -5.38 -16.72
C LYS A 196 -16.74 -6.12 -17.75
N ASN A 197 -17.80 -5.47 -18.23
CA ASN A 197 -18.71 -6.02 -19.24
C ASN A 197 -18.42 -5.52 -20.68
N THR A 198 -17.57 -4.51 -20.88
CA THR A 198 -17.26 -3.97 -22.23
C THR A 198 -15.79 -3.54 -22.39
N LEU A 199 -15.36 -3.43 -23.65
CA LEU A 199 -13.97 -3.16 -24.09
C LEU A 199 -13.42 -1.76 -23.72
N PHE A 200 -14.27 -0.81 -23.32
CA PHE A 200 -13.88 0.61 -23.12
C PHE A 200 -14.35 1.26 -21.83
N ASP A 201 -15.04 0.54 -20.94
CA ASP A 201 -15.58 1.16 -19.72
C ASP A 201 -14.53 1.08 -18.60
N ARG A 202 -14.14 2.26 -18.10
CA ARG A 202 -13.09 2.43 -17.07
C ARG A 202 -13.72 2.38 -15.68
N GLU A 203 -13.04 1.70 -14.76
CA GLU A 203 -13.45 1.53 -13.36
C GLU A 203 -13.70 2.88 -12.67
N VAL A 204 -14.96 3.12 -12.27
CA VAL A 204 -15.37 4.20 -11.37
C VAL A 204 -16.17 3.56 -10.25
N ASP A 205 -15.62 3.59 -9.04
CA ASP A 205 -16.12 2.79 -7.90
C ASP A 205 -17.29 3.44 -7.15
N PHE A 206 -17.65 4.67 -7.48
CA PHE A 206 -18.71 5.38 -6.80
C PHE A 206 -19.46 6.37 -7.71
N LYS A 207 -20.79 6.31 -7.69
CA LYS A 207 -21.66 7.23 -8.44
C LYS A 207 -22.82 7.69 -7.56
N ILE A 208 -23.24 8.94 -7.75
CA ILE A 208 -24.41 9.51 -7.07
C ILE A 208 -25.43 10.01 -8.10
N LYS A 209 -26.69 9.61 -7.96
CA LYS A 209 -27.78 9.93 -8.88
C LYS A 209 -28.42 11.28 -8.55
N SER A 210 -28.62 12.14 -9.55
CA SER A 210 -29.41 13.37 -9.42
C SER A 210 -30.92 13.10 -9.39
N ASN A 211 -31.75 14.09 -9.05
CA ASN A 211 -33.21 14.04 -9.16
C ASN A 211 -33.65 13.84 -10.61
N SER A 212 -32.94 14.47 -11.55
CA SER A 212 -33.07 14.25 -13.00
C SER A 212 -32.66 12.84 -13.48
N GLY A 213 -32.13 11.99 -12.60
CA GLY A 213 -31.79 10.60 -12.89
C GLY A 213 -30.41 10.36 -13.48
N VAL A 214 -29.57 11.38 -13.55
CA VAL A 214 -28.20 11.33 -14.09
C VAL A 214 -27.23 10.79 -13.03
N TRP A 215 -26.37 9.85 -13.41
CA TRP A 215 -25.33 9.32 -12.53
C TRP A 215 -24.05 10.16 -12.59
N ASN A 216 -23.72 10.81 -11.48
CA ASN A 216 -22.52 11.61 -11.30
C ASN A 216 -21.38 10.74 -10.77
N ARG A 217 -20.32 10.59 -11.58
CA ARG A 217 -19.11 9.84 -11.23
C ARG A 217 -18.31 10.60 -10.16
N CYS A 218 -17.91 9.88 -9.11
CA CYS A 218 -17.15 10.41 -8.01
C CYS A 218 -15.74 9.80 -8.01
N GLU A 219 -14.73 10.64 -7.84
CA GLU A 219 -13.34 10.22 -7.70
C GLU A 219 -12.80 10.72 -6.37
N VAL A 220 -12.08 9.84 -5.65
CA VAL A 220 -11.42 10.18 -4.40
C VAL A 220 -9.92 9.97 -4.55
N LYS A 221 -9.10 10.92 -4.09
CA LYS A 221 -7.64 10.78 -4.06
C LYS A 221 -7.05 11.29 -2.76
N LEU A 222 -6.32 10.43 -2.05
CA LEU A 222 -5.51 10.84 -0.91
C LEU A 222 -4.10 11.16 -1.42
N MET A 223 -3.85 12.42 -1.75
CA MET A 223 -2.67 12.90 -2.45
C MET A 223 -1.56 13.33 -1.48
N GLY A 224 -0.32 13.29 -1.95
CA GLY A 224 0.83 13.91 -1.27
C GLY A 224 1.15 15.26 -1.91
N LYS A 225 1.85 16.14 -1.19
CA LYS A 225 2.35 17.42 -1.74
C LYS A 225 3.17 17.25 -3.03
N GLY A 226 3.82 16.09 -3.19
CA GLY A 226 4.65 15.77 -4.36
C GLY A 226 3.97 14.94 -5.46
N ASN A 227 2.64 14.76 -5.42
CA ASN A 227 1.91 14.05 -6.48
C ASN A 227 0.61 14.80 -6.84
N PRO A 228 0.69 16.02 -7.40
CA PRO A 228 -0.49 16.75 -7.90
C PRO A 228 -1.10 16.12 -9.17
N GLU A 229 -0.34 15.30 -9.91
CA GLU A 229 -0.75 14.61 -11.14
C GLU A 229 -1.83 13.54 -10.91
N SER A 230 -2.00 13.06 -9.67
CA SER A 230 -3.10 12.16 -9.32
C SER A 230 -4.48 12.76 -9.62
N ALA A 231 -4.59 14.08 -9.76
CA ALA A 231 -5.80 14.77 -10.19
C ALA A 231 -6.12 14.58 -11.69
N ASP A 232 -5.18 14.14 -12.53
CA ASP A 232 -5.43 13.83 -13.94
C ASP A 232 -6.43 12.67 -14.11
N ALA A 233 -6.67 11.90 -13.04
CA ALA A 233 -7.73 10.91 -12.98
C ALA A 233 -9.12 11.52 -13.25
N ILE A 234 -9.33 12.80 -12.93
CA ILE A 234 -10.57 13.53 -13.24
C ILE A 234 -10.79 13.57 -14.75
N PHE A 235 -9.75 13.91 -15.52
CA PHE A 235 -9.79 13.97 -16.99
C PHE A 235 -10.04 12.59 -17.59
N ALA A 236 -9.27 11.58 -17.16
CA ALA A 236 -9.34 10.25 -17.73
C ALA A 236 -10.68 9.51 -17.49
N ARG A 237 -11.47 9.96 -16.50
CA ARG A 237 -12.68 9.27 -16.04
C ARG A 237 -13.96 10.10 -16.16
N GLU A 238 -13.84 11.37 -16.58
CA GLU A 238 -14.94 12.34 -16.70
C GLU A 238 -15.75 12.47 -15.40
N SER A 239 -15.04 12.55 -14.28
CA SER A 239 -15.66 12.63 -12.95
C SER A 239 -16.34 13.99 -12.76
N LYS A 240 -17.52 13.97 -12.12
CA LYS A 240 -18.30 15.18 -11.80
C LYS A 240 -18.06 15.67 -10.38
N ILE A 241 -17.61 14.78 -9.51
CA ILE A 241 -17.26 15.08 -8.12
C ILE A 241 -15.85 14.56 -7.87
N PHE A 242 -14.95 15.43 -7.39
CA PHE A 242 -13.60 15.08 -7.01
C PHE A 242 -13.34 15.41 -5.54
N ILE A 243 -12.95 14.42 -4.74
CA ILE A 243 -12.63 14.61 -3.33
C ILE A 243 -11.17 14.29 -3.09
N ALA A 244 -10.46 15.19 -2.43
CA ALA A 244 -9.08 14.95 -2.04
C ALA A 244 -8.76 15.43 -0.64
N ASP A 245 -7.75 14.82 -0.01
CA ASP A 245 -7.24 15.33 1.25
C ASP A 245 -6.62 16.71 1.06
N THR A 246 -5.79 16.92 0.03
CA THR A 246 -5.14 18.20 -0.27
C THR A 246 -5.30 18.52 -1.77
N LEU A 247 -5.60 19.77 -2.12
CA LEU A 247 -5.71 20.23 -3.52
C LEU A 247 -4.78 21.43 -3.76
N SER A 248 -3.95 21.34 -4.81
CA SER A 248 -3.18 22.51 -5.26
C SER A 248 -4.09 23.55 -5.93
N LYS A 249 -3.61 24.79 -6.06
CA LYS A 249 -4.31 25.84 -6.82
C LYS A 249 -4.61 25.38 -8.26
N MET A 250 -3.62 24.77 -8.91
CA MET A 250 -3.77 24.23 -10.27
C MET A 250 -4.85 23.15 -10.35
N ASN A 251 -4.95 22.25 -9.37
CA ASN A 251 -6.00 21.23 -9.37
C ASN A 251 -7.40 21.85 -9.28
N LYS A 252 -7.57 22.92 -8.50
CA LYS A 252 -8.85 23.63 -8.36
C LYS A 252 -9.24 24.33 -9.67
N GLU A 253 -8.28 25.02 -10.29
CA GLU A 253 -8.49 25.69 -11.59
C GLU A 253 -8.81 24.67 -12.71
N GLN A 254 -8.14 23.52 -12.74
CA GLN A 254 -8.44 22.44 -13.68
C GLN A 254 -9.84 21.85 -13.46
N ALA A 255 -10.22 21.58 -12.21
CA ALA A 255 -11.55 21.07 -11.89
C ALA A 255 -12.65 22.06 -12.35
N GLU A 256 -12.44 23.36 -12.14
CA GLU A 256 -13.35 24.42 -12.63
C GLU A 256 -13.44 24.46 -14.15
N GLN A 257 -12.30 24.43 -14.86
CA GLN A 257 -12.27 24.38 -16.33
C GLN A 257 -13.04 23.17 -16.89
N TRP A 258 -13.08 22.06 -16.15
CA TRP A 258 -13.70 20.82 -16.59
C TRP A 258 -15.11 20.61 -16.04
N ASN A 259 -15.71 21.62 -15.40
CA ASN A 259 -17.03 21.50 -14.79
C ASN A 259 -17.11 20.29 -13.82
N CYS A 260 -16.01 20.08 -13.08
CA CYS A 260 -15.91 19.09 -12.01
C CYS A 260 -15.97 19.81 -10.66
N GLU A 261 -16.93 19.44 -9.84
CA GLU A 261 -17.04 19.96 -8.49
C GLU A 261 -16.01 19.29 -7.59
N TRP A 262 -15.34 20.06 -6.73
CA TRP A 262 -14.24 19.55 -5.92
C TRP A 262 -14.44 19.81 -4.42
N LEU A 263 -13.90 18.91 -3.60
CA LEU A 263 -13.89 19.00 -2.14
C LEU A 263 -12.48 18.72 -1.59
N GLU A 264 -11.90 19.73 -0.94
CA GLU A 264 -10.66 19.57 -0.16
C GLU A 264 -11.00 19.31 1.30
N LEU A 265 -10.39 18.27 1.89
CA LEU A 265 -10.69 17.86 3.27
C LEU A 265 -9.72 18.46 4.29
N LYS A 266 -8.41 18.39 4.04
CA LYS A 266 -7.38 18.79 5.01
C LYS A 266 -7.52 20.26 5.37
N ASN A 267 -7.31 20.58 6.65
CA ASN A 267 -7.42 21.92 7.23
C ASN A 267 -8.83 22.54 7.15
N ASN A 268 -9.86 21.77 6.83
CA ASN A 268 -11.25 22.19 6.90
C ASN A 268 -11.94 21.47 8.06
N SER A 269 -12.70 22.19 8.89
CA SER A 269 -13.50 21.55 9.94
C SER A 269 -14.60 20.68 9.34
N THR A 270 -15.11 19.73 10.11
CA THR A 270 -16.24 18.86 9.70
C THR A 270 -17.41 19.67 9.15
N ASP A 271 -17.80 20.76 9.81
CA ASP A 271 -18.91 21.61 9.38
C ASP A 271 -18.65 22.27 8.02
N VAL A 272 -17.41 22.72 7.77
CA VAL A 272 -17.01 23.31 6.49
C VAL A 272 -17.00 22.25 5.39
N ILE A 273 -16.49 21.06 5.67
CA ILE A 273 -16.49 19.92 4.75
C ILE A 273 -17.92 19.56 4.35
N LEU A 274 -18.82 19.37 5.33
CA LEU A 274 -20.22 19.00 5.07
C LEU A 274 -20.96 20.13 4.34
N LYS A 275 -20.75 21.40 4.73
CA LYS A 275 -21.34 22.54 4.04
C LYS A 275 -20.92 22.61 2.58
N ASN A 276 -19.63 22.40 2.30
CA ASN A 276 -19.11 22.44 0.93
C ASN A 276 -19.58 21.23 0.13
N PHE A 277 -19.62 20.03 0.72
CA PHE A 277 -20.18 18.87 0.05
C PHE A 277 -21.67 19.07 -0.29
N LYS A 278 -22.49 19.62 0.62
CA LYS A 278 -23.89 19.95 0.33
C LYS A 278 -24.04 20.93 -0.83
N LYS A 279 -23.16 21.94 -0.96
CA LYS A 279 -23.16 22.85 -2.13
C LYS A 279 -22.93 22.10 -3.44
N ILE A 280 -22.00 21.13 -3.44
CA ILE A 280 -21.75 20.27 -4.60
C ILE A 280 -23.01 19.48 -4.95
N LEU A 281 -23.67 18.88 -3.94
CA LEU A 281 -24.92 18.15 -4.13
C LEU A 281 -26.02 19.05 -4.72
N SER A 282 -26.19 20.28 -4.21
CA SER A 282 -27.17 21.24 -4.75
C SER A 282 -26.88 21.60 -6.21
N LYS A 283 -25.62 21.88 -6.55
CA LYS A 283 -25.23 22.27 -7.91
C LYS A 283 -25.46 21.14 -8.93
N LEU A 284 -25.30 19.89 -8.50
CA LEU A 284 -25.48 18.70 -9.34
C LEU A 284 -26.90 18.13 -9.27
N ASP A 285 -27.85 18.83 -8.65
CA ASP A 285 -29.24 18.40 -8.48
C ASP A 285 -29.35 17.02 -7.79
N ILE A 286 -28.50 16.76 -6.79
CA ILE A 286 -28.51 15.52 -6.03
C ILE A 286 -29.37 15.70 -4.77
N PRO A 287 -30.28 14.78 -4.42
CA PRO A 287 -31.10 14.87 -3.20
C PRO A 287 -30.27 14.66 -1.93
N TYR A 288 -30.54 15.47 -0.91
CA TYR A 288 -29.92 15.40 0.43
C TYR A 288 -30.85 16.05 1.48
N LYS A 289 -30.51 15.96 2.77
CA LYS A 289 -31.25 16.55 3.91
C LYS A 289 -30.59 17.81 4.49
#